data_AF-A0A524HFI3-F1
#
_entry.id   AF-A0A524HFI3-F1
#
_cell.length_a   1.000
_cell.length_b   1.000
_cell.length_c   1.000
_cell.angle_alpha   90.00
_cell.angle_beta   90.00
_cell.angle_gamma   90.00
#
_symmetry.space_group_name_H-M   'P 1'
#
loop_
_entity.id
_entity.type
_entity.pdbx_description
1 polymer ?
#
loop_
_entity_poly.entity_id
_entity_poly.type
_entity_poly.pdbx_seq_one_letter_code
_entity_poly.pdbx_strand_id
1 'polypeptide(L)'
;MKRNGKNSGFSLAEVLMSVGILAIGMMFIAGVFPAAIYYSTLATERTIAATVADEAFSKVAIYGRDPNAVTVPGLVENEIFDFNSLKTVFPGIAKMKANEFAYPSTDYNISKKQYCWSALCRLVNQNKRLMQVTVFVSRKPGSNLIYYKPRLFDLTKNEYGTVDWDWTANPLFVNLEWPRPVKVKVSKGARADILIITNNEELTFINDGYTVLDNTTGKMYRVLERREDNAIVLDRPWGSGSNPEYVWVVPAPIGGTGPFIAQGRRPCIAVYQRVMRF
;
A
#
# COMPACT_ATOMS: atom_id res chain seq x y z
N MET A 1 -73.80 -31.19 15.90
CA MET A 1 -73.39 -30.15 16.89
C MET A 1 -72.02 -29.61 16.49
N LYS A 2 -71.94 -28.35 16.05
CA LYS A 2 -70.67 -27.68 15.72
C LYS A 2 -70.03 -27.18 17.02
N ARG A 3 -68.90 -27.76 17.41
CA ARG A 3 -68.10 -27.29 18.56
C ARG A 3 -67.37 -26.02 18.13
N ASN A 4 -67.82 -24.86 18.61
CA ASN A 4 -67.11 -23.59 18.44
C ASN A 4 -65.82 -23.66 19.29
N GLY A 5 -64.68 -23.84 18.62
CA GLY A 5 -63.37 -23.69 19.24
C GLY A 5 -63.22 -22.25 19.73
N LYS A 6 -63.19 -22.05 21.04
CA LYS A 6 -62.85 -20.75 21.63
C LYS A 6 -61.35 -20.54 21.41
N ASN A 7 -60.99 -19.58 20.56
CA ASN A 7 -59.61 -19.13 20.44
C ASN A 7 -59.19 -18.49 21.77
N SER A 8 -58.36 -19.17 22.55
CA SER A 8 -57.71 -18.59 23.73
C SER A 8 -56.64 -17.61 23.26
N GLY A 9 -56.76 -16.33 23.66
CA GLY A 9 -55.72 -15.33 23.41
C GLY A 9 -54.42 -15.66 24.16
N PHE A 10 -53.30 -15.12 23.67
CA PHE A 10 -51.98 -15.29 24.28
C PHE A 10 -51.92 -14.66 25.69
N SER A 11 -51.21 -15.33 26.60
CA SER A 11 -50.94 -14.78 27.94
C SER A 11 -49.94 -13.63 27.87
N LEU A 12 -50.08 -12.62 28.75
CA LEU A 12 -49.14 -11.51 28.85
C LEU A 12 -47.69 -11.98 29.08
N ALA A 13 -47.50 -13.07 29.83
CA ALA A 13 -46.18 -13.66 30.06
C ALA A 13 -45.58 -14.28 28.77
N GLU A 14 -46.42 -14.87 27.93
CA GLU A 14 -46.03 -15.47 26.65
C GLU A 14 -45.64 -14.40 25.62
N VAL A 15 -46.40 -13.29 25.59
CA VAL A 15 -46.05 -12.11 24.78
C VAL A 15 -44.74 -11.49 25.26
N LEU A 16 -44.55 -11.32 26.57
CA LEU A 16 -43.30 -10.77 27.12
C LEU A 16 -42.08 -11.65 26.85
N MET A 17 -42.21 -12.99 26.98
CA MET A 17 -41.12 -13.90 26.59
C MET A 17 -40.82 -13.78 25.09
N SER A 18 -41.84 -13.72 24.24
CA SER A 18 -41.67 -13.59 22.79
C SER A 18 -40.93 -12.30 22.41
N VAL A 19 -41.32 -11.17 23.03
CA VAL A 19 -40.64 -9.88 22.84
C VAL A 19 -39.20 -9.93 23.37
N GLY A 20 -38.95 -10.61 24.49
CA GLY A 20 -37.59 -10.79 25.03
C GLY A 20 -36.68 -11.58 24.08
N ILE A 21 -37.15 -12.72 23.56
CA ILE A 21 -36.41 -13.53 22.59
C ILE A 21 -36.16 -12.73 21.30
N LEU A 22 -37.18 -11.98 20.83
CA LEU A 22 -37.05 -11.11 19.67
C LEU A 22 -35.99 -10.01 19.87
N ALA A 23 -35.99 -9.35 21.03
CA ALA A 23 -35.00 -8.32 21.35
C ALA A 23 -33.57 -8.89 21.38
N ILE A 24 -33.37 -10.05 22.01
CA ILE A 24 -32.07 -10.72 22.05
C ILE A 24 -31.62 -11.12 20.63
N GLY A 25 -32.53 -11.67 19.81
CA GLY A 25 -32.25 -12.02 18.42
C GLY A 25 -31.83 -10.81 17.59
N MET A 26 -32.52 -9.67 17.74
CA MET A 26 -32.18 -8.43 17.03
C MET A 26 -30.84 -7.85 17.48
N MET A 27 -30.49 -7.92 18.78
CA MET A 27 -29.16 -7.52 19.26
C MET A 27 -28.04 -8.40 18.66
N PHE A 28 -28.28 -9.71 18.57
CA PHE A 28 -27.30 -10.62 17.98
C PHE A 28 -27.08 -10.32 16.48
N ILE A 29 -28.15 -10.07 15.73
CA ILE A 29 -28.11 -9.63 14.34
C ILE A 29 -27.32 -8.32 14.22
N ALA A 30 -27.64 -7.32 15.03
CA ALA A 30 -26.97 -6.02 15.00
C ALA A 30 -25.46 -6.12 15.31
N GLY A 31 -25.04 -7.07 16.15
CA GLY A 31 -23.63 -7.29 16.46
C GLY A 31 -22.87 -8.08 15.37
N VAL A 32 -23.47 -9.16 14.85
CA VAL A 32 -22.78 -10.08 13.95
C VAL A 32 -22.71 -9.56 12.52
N PHE A 33 -23.76 -8.89 12.02
CA PHE A 33 -23.81 -8.46 10.62
C PHE A 33 -22.69 -7.48 10.24
N PRO A 34 -22.43 -6.39 11.00
CA PRO A 34 -21.34 -5.46 10.67
C PRO A 34 -19.96 -6.13 10.69
N ALA A 35 -19.73 -7.01 11.67
CA ALA A 35 -18.49 -7.78 11.76
C ALA A 35 -18.31 -8.71 10.54
N ALA A 36 -19.38 -9.42 10.15
CA ALA A 36 -19.37 -10.29 8.99
C ALA A 36 -19.07 -9.53 7.68
N ILE A 37 -19.68 -8.36 7.49
CA ILE A 37 -19.41 -7.47 6.34
C ILE A 37 -17.95 -7.03 6.33
N TYR A 38 -17.42 -6.60 7.48
CA TYR A 38 -16.04 -6.15 7.60
C TYR A 38 -15.05 -7.27 7.23
N TYR A 39 -15.21 -8.46 7.82
CA TYR A 39 -14.30 -9.58 7.55
C TYR A 39 -14.43 -10.11 6.12
N SER A 40 -15.64 -10.15 5.57
CA SER A 40 -15.86 -10.54 4.16
C SER A 40 -15.20 -9.57 3.20
N THR A 41 -15.27 -8.26 3.49
CA THR A 41 -14.60 -7.23 2.69
C THR A 41 -13.08 -7.39 2.74
N LEU A 42 -12.52 -7.60 3.94
CA LEU A 42 -11.08 -7.79 4.11
C LEU A 42 -10.57 -9.07 3.43
N ALA A 43 -11.34 -10.16 3.49
CA ALA A 43 -11.02 -11.40 2.79
C ALA A 43 -11.04 -11.22 1.26
N THR A 44 -12.05 -10.50 0.74
CA THR A 44 -12.14 -10.16 -0.68
C THR A 44 -10.96 -9.29 -1.11
N GLU A 45 -10.63 -8.24 -0.34
CA GLU A 45 -9.49 -7.36 -0.63
C GLU A 45 -8.17 -8.14 -0.66
N ARG A 46 -7.94 -9.08 0.27
CA ARG A 46 -6.73 -9.91 0.28
C ARG A 46 -6.65 -10.87 -0.90
N THR A 47 -7.78 -11.43 -1.32
CA THR A 47 -7.84 -12.33 -2.48
C THR A 47 -7.53 -11.58 -3.76
N ILE A 48 -8.12 -10.40 -3.94
CA ILE A 48 -7.81 -9.50 -5.07
C ILE A 48 -6.35 -9.05 -4.99
N ALA A 49 -5.84 -8.72 -3.81
CA ALA A 49 -4.46 -8.27 -3.66
C ALA A 49 -3.45 -9.34 -4.08
N ALA A 50 -3.72 -10.61 -3.79
CA ALA A 50 -2.88 -11.72 -4.26
C ALA A 50 -2.87 -11.79 -5.80
N THR A 51 -4.04 -11.71 -6.45
CA THR A 51 -4.11 -11.74 -7.92
C THR A 51 -3.43 -10.54 -8.56
N VAL A 52 -3.60 -9.35 -7.98
CA VAL A 52 -2.94 -8.12 -8.44
C VAL A 52 -1.42 -8.24 -8.31
N ALA A 53 -0.94 -8.83 -7.21
CA ALA A 53 0.49 -9.01 -6.99
C ALA A 53 1.10 -9.99 -7.99
N ASP A 54 0.44 -11.11 -8.30
CA ASP A 54 0.92 -12.07 -9.31
C ASP A 54 1.00 -11.44 -10.70
N GLU A 55 0.03 -10.60 -11.05
CA GLU A 55 0.02 -9.85 -12.29
C GLU A 55 1.15 -8.80 -12.33
N ALA A 56 1.32 -8.04 -11.25
CA ALA A 56 2.39 -7.07 -11.09
C ALA A 56 3.77 -7.71 -11.21
N PHE A 57 3.98 -8.86 -10.57
CA PHE A 57 5.22 -9.62 -10.65
C PHE A 57 5.53 -10.05 -12.09
N SER A 58 4.51 -10.51 -12.82
CA SER A 58 4.65 -10.89 -14.23
C SER A 58 5.02 -9.68 -15.10
N LYS A 59 4.40 -8.52 -14.84
CA LYS A 59 4.71 -7.27 -15.54
C LYS A 59 6.11 -6.76 -15.24
N VAL A 60 6.55 -6.80 -13.98
CA VAL A 60 7.92 -6.45 -13.61
C VAL A 60 8.92 -7.39 -14.30
N ALA A 61 8.62 -8.69 -14.42
CA ALA A 61 9.48 -9.62 -15.15
C ALA A 61 9.57 -9.32 -16.66
N ILE A 62 8.45 -8.91 -17.29
CA ILE A 62 8.40 -8.60 -18.72
C ILE A 62 9.01 -7.22 -19.03
N TYR A 63 8.62 -6.18 -18.30
CA TYR A 63 9.03 -4.79 -18.57
C TYR A 63 10.30 -4.37 -17.84
N GLY A 64 10.69 -5.07 -16.77
CA GLY A 64 11.91 -4.81 -16.03
C GLY A 64 13.18 -5.35 -16.71
N ARG A 65 13.04 -6.18 -17.74
CA ARG A 65 14.17 -6.72 -18.52
C ARG A 65 14.33 -5.94 -19.82
N ASP A 66 15.52 -5.43 -20.07
CA ASP A 66 15.92 -5.11 -21.43
C ASP A 66 16.33 -6.41 -22.13
N PRO A 67 15.67 -6.83 -23.23
CA PRO A 67 16.02 -8.03 -23.96
C PRO A 67 17.48 -8.03 -24.47
N ASN A 68 18.10 -6.85 -24.59
CA ASN A 68 19.46 -6.70 -25.11
C ASN A 68 20.53 -6.51 -24.01
N ALA A 69 20.13 -6.32 -22.74
CA ALA A 69 21.07 -6.09 -21.65
C ALA A 69 21.27 -7.36 -20.81
N VAL A 70 22.54 -7.73 -20.56
CA VAL A 70 22.91 -8.85 -19.67
C VAL A 70 22.76 -8.48 -18.19
N THR A 71 22.70 -7.18 -17.88
CA THR A 71 22.53 -6.62 -16.53
C THR A 71 21.63 -5.41 -16.56
N VAL A 72 20.81 -5.21 -15.53
CA VAL A 72 19.98 -4.00 -15.39
C VAL A 72 20.91 -2.79 -15.10
N PRO A 73 21.01 -1.79 -16.00
CA PRO A 73 21.86 -0.63 -15.79
C PRO A 73 21.32 0.24 -14.64
N GLY A 74 22.20 0.77 -13.78
CA GLY A 74 21.83 1.79 -12.78
C GLY A 74 21.27 1.29 -11.43
N LEU A 75 21.01 -0.02 -11.26
CA LEU A 75 20.73 -0.56 -9.92
C LEU A 75 22.03 -0.65 -9.11
N VAL A 76 22.11 0.11 -8.02
CA VAL A 76 23.21 0.04 -7.05
C VAL A 76 22.90 -1.03 -6.01
N GLU A 77 23.91 -1.79 -5.60
CA GLU A 77 23.78 -2.72 -4.48
C GLU A 77 23.44 -1.95 -3.20
N ASN A 78 22.46 -2.44 -2.45
CA ASN A 78 21.97 -1.86 -1.18
C ASN A 78 21.07 -0.63 -1.27
N GLU A 79 20.50 -0.33 -2.43
CA GLU A 79 19.39 0.60 -2.53
C GLU A 79 18.16 -0.04 -3.18
N ILE A 80 16.99 0.37 -2.71
CA ILE A 80 15.70 0.03 -3.29
C ILE A 80 15.26 1.16 -4.21
N PHE A 81 14.85 0.79 -5.42
CA PHE A 81 14.33 1.72 -6.40
C PHE A 81 12.84 1.46 -6.63
N ASP A 82 12.06 2.53 -6.74
CA ASP A 82 10.68 2.41 -7.22
C ASP A 82 10.73 2.06 -8.71
N PHE A 83 10.06 0.97 -9.08
CA PHE A 83 9.88 0.56 -10.45
C PHE A 83 9.30 1.73 -11.26
N ASN A 84 8.38 2.50 -10.69
CA ASN A 84 7.73 3.61 -11.40
C ASN A 84 8.62 4.83 -11.64
N SER A 85 9.73 5.02 -10.92
CA SER A 85 10.44 6.30 -10.88
C SER A 85 11.55 6.46 -11.91
N LEU A 86 12.06 5.37 -12.53
CA LEU A 86 13.29 5.43 -13.32
C LEU A 86 13.18 4.73 -14.68
N LYS A 87 12.83 5.51 -15.73
CA LYS A 87 12.90 5.08 -17.14
C LYS A 87 14.31 4.66 -17.57
N THR A 88 15.34 5.22 -16.92
CA THR A 88 16.76 4.92 -17.18
C THR A 88 17.20 3.57 -16.64
N VAL A 89 16.60 3.12 -15.53
CA VAL A 89 16.91 1.81 -14.91
C VAL A 89 16.06 0.70 -15.53
N PHE A 90 14.80 0.99 -15.84
CA PHE A 90 13.87 0.04 -16.44
C PHE A 90 13.33 0.56 -17.78
N PRO A 91 14.06 0.36 -18.89
CA PRO A 91 13.70 0.94 -20.19
C PRO A 91 12.36 0.41 -20.72
N GLY A 92 11.95 -0.81 -20.34
CA GLY A 92 10.67 -1.38 -20.74
C GLY A 92 9.46 -0.62 -20.18
N ILE A 93 9.63 0.17 -19.11
CA ILE A 93 8.54 0.99 -18.53
C ILE A 93 8.09 2.08 -19.49
N ALA A 94 8.98 2.58 -20.35
CA ALA A 94 8.60 3.55 -21.39
C ALA A 94 7.52 3.00 -22.34
N LYS A 95 7.42 1.68 -22.47
CA LYS A 95 6.41 0.99 -23.30
C LYS A 95 5.15 0.61 -22.53
N MET A 96 5.15 0.76 -21.20
CA MET A 96 4.04 0.36 -20.33
C MET A 96 3.06 1.52 -20.18
N LYS A 97 1.77 1.29 -20.51
CA LYS A 97 0.73 2.30 -20.33
C LYS A 97 0.47 2.53 -18.83
N ALA A 98 0.14 3.76 -18.45
CA ALA A 98 -0.17 4.10 -17.06
C ALA A 98 -1.34 3.28 -16.46
N ASN A 99 -2.29 2.85 -17.30
CA ASN A 99 -3.42 2.02 -16.89
C ASN A 99 -3.03 0.60 -16.45
N GLU A 100 -1.81 0.14 -16.77
CA GLU A 100 -1.29 -1.18 -16.41
C GLU A 100 -0.93 -1.31 -14.93
N PHE A 101 -0.78 -0.18 -14.23
CA PHE A 101 -0.54 -0.13 -12.78
C PHE A 101 -1.83 -0.22 -11.97
N ALA A 102 -2.98 -0.26 -12.63
CA ALA A 102 -4.29 -0.30 -12.01
C ALA A 102 -5.05 -1.55 -12.45
N TYR A 103 -5.71 -2.19 -11.49
CA TYR A 103 -6.43 -3.44 -11.68
C TYR A 103 -7.95 -3.22 -11.74
N PRO A 104 -8.67 -3.92 -12.65
CA PRO A 104 -8.15 -4.86 -13.65
C PRO A 104 -7.32 -4.20 -14.75
N SER A 105 -6.34 -4.91 -15.30
CA SER A 105 -5.44 -4.41 -16.35
C SER A 105 -6.04 -4.49 -17.73
N THR A 106 -7.14 -3.76 -17.87
CA THR A 106 -7.87 -3.56 -19.11
C THR A 106 -7.64 -2.13 -19.60
N ASP A 107 -7.87 -1.88 -20.89
CA ASP A 107 -7.83 -0.54 -21.50
C ASP A 107 -8.94 0.42 -21.01
N TYR A 108 -9.84 -0.03 -20.13
CA TYR A 108 -10.84 0.83 -19.48
C TYR A 108 -10.23 2.02 -18.74
N ASN A 109 -11.03 3.09 -18.62
CA ASN A 109 -10.67 4.32 -17.92
C ASN A 109 -10.18 4.05 -16.48
N ILE A 110 -8.99 4.56 -16.15
CA ILE A 110 -8.36 4.40 -14.83
C ILE A 110 -9.22 4.92 -13.68
N SER A 111 -10.10 5.90 -13.93
CA SER A 111 -11.01 6.44 -12.92
C SER A 111 -12.03 5.43 -12.38
N LYS A 112 -12.32 4.37 -13.16
CA LYS A 112 -13.25 3.30 -12.78
C LYS A 112 -12.56 2.14 -12.05
N LYS A 113 -11.23 2.12 -12.03
CA LYS A 113 -10.46 1.06 -11.36
C LYS A 113 -10.44 1.35 -9.86
N GLN A 114 -10.36 0.29 -9.05
CA GLN A 114 -10.41 0.40 -7.58
C GLN A 114 -9.09 0.04 -6.91
N TYR A 115 -8.22 -0.69 -7.59
CA TYR A 115 -6.96 -1.19 -7.05
C TYR A 115 -5.81 -0.74 -7.93
N CYS A 116 -4.67 -0.48 -7.30
CA CYS A 116 -3.42 -0.20 -7.98
C CYS A 116 -2.29 -0.97 -7.31
N TRP A 117 -1.18 -1.07 -8.02
CA TRP A 117 0.04 -1.64 -7.49
C TRP A 117 1.24 -0.75 -7.77
N SER A 118 2.26 -0.91 -6.97
CA SER A 118 3.58 -0.29 -7.18
C SER A 118 4.63 -1.28 -6.72
N ALA A 119 5.76 -1.32 -7.39
CA ALA A 119 6.81 -2.28 -7.10
C ALA A 119 8.09 -1.57 -6.70
N LEU A 120 8.75 -2.09 -5.69
CA LEU A 120 10.07 -1.69 -5.26
C LEU A 120 11.05 -2.80 -5.63
N CYS A 121 12.17 -2.44 -6.25
CA CYS A 121 13.13 -3.37 -6.82
C CYS A 121 14.51 -3.18 -6.19
N ARG A 122 15.17 -4.29 -5.86
CA ARG A 122 16.54 -4.31 -5.30
C ARG A 122 17.34 -5.50 -5.81
N LEU A 123 18.63 -5.30 -6.05
CA LEU A 123 19.55 -6.40 -6.34
C LEU A 123 19.93 -7.17 -5.07
N VAL A 124 19.84 -8.49 -5.12
CA VAL A 124 20.15 -9.38 -3.98
C VAL A 124 21.58 -9.90 -4.03
N ASN A 125 22.20 -9.95 -5.20
CA ASN A 125 23.51 -10.56 -5.40
C ASN A 125 24.36 -9.75 -6.39
N GLN A 126 25.68 -9.73 -6.16
CA GLN A 126 26.71 -9.11 -6.99
C GLN A 126 26.68 -9.55 -8.46
N ASN A 127 26.18 -10.75 -8.72
CA ASN A 127 26.02 -11.26 -10.09
C ASN A 127 24.86 -10.61 -10.87
N LYS A 128 24.16 -9.61 -10.31
CA LYS A 128 23.09 -8.79 -10.95
C LYS A 128 21.93 -9.54 -11.60
N ARG A 129 21.82 -10.85 -11.37
CA ARG A 129 20.80 -11.73 -11.97
C ARG A 129 19.59 -11.96 -11.07
N LEU A 130 19.75 -11.76 -9.76
CA LEU A 130 18.67 -11.95 -8.79
C LEU A 130 18.20 -10.59 -8.29
N MET A 131 16.93 -10.30 -8.54
CA MET A 131 16.26 -9.09 -8.09
C MET A 131 15.17 -9.48 -7.09
N GLN A 132 15.19 -8.86 -5.93
CA GLN A 132 14.08 -8.85 -5.00
C GLN A 132 13.10 -7.79 -5.48
N VAL A 133 11.85 -8.21 -5.70
CA VAL A 133 10.74 -7.34 -6.05
C VAL A 133 9.75 -7.37 -4.89
N THR A 134 9.40 -6.20 -4.38
CA THR A 134 8.38 -6.01 -3.34
C THR A 134 7.22 -5.22 -3.95
N VAL A 135 6.07 -5.87 -4.11
CA VAL A 135 4.85 -5.27 -4.66
C VAL A 135 3.94 -4.81 -3.53
N PHE A 136 3.57 -3.54 -3.58
CA PHE A 136 2.56 -2.92 -2.73
C PHE A 136 1.26 -2.88 -3.50
N VAL A 137 0.23 -3.52 -2.96
CA VAL A 137 -1.13 -3.43 -3.51
C VAL A 137 -1.94 -2.49 -2.65
N SER A 138 -2.57 -1.52 -3.31
CA SER A 138 -3.35 -0.48 -2.64
C SER A 138 -4.72 -0.32 -3.30
N ARG A 139 -5.71 0.09 -2.50
CA ARG A 139 -7.01 0.53 -3.02
C ARG A 139 -7.04 2.04 -3.22
N LYS A 140 -7.88 2.51 -4.15
CA LYS A 140 -8.31 3.92 -4.23
C LYS A 140 -9.33 4.18 -3.12
N PRO A 141 -9.03 5.01 -2.11
CA PRO A 141 -10.03 5.46 -1.16
C PRO A 141 -10.60 6.78 -1.68
N GLY A 142 -11.78 6.73 -2.30
CA GLY A 142 -12.53 7.93 -2.71
C GLY A 142 -11.91 8.75 -3.86
N SER A 143 -12.71 9.64 -4.45
CA SER A 143 -12.32 10.50 -5.57
C SER A 143 -11.65 11.81 -5.18
N ASN A 144 -11.72 12.20 -3.89
CA ASN A 144 -11.28 13.53 -3.43
C ASN A 144 -10.06 13.47 -2.50
N LEU A 145 -9.38 12.31 -2.45
CA LEU A 145 -8.22 12.12 -1.58
C LEU A 145 -6.94 12.32 -2.38
N ILE A 146 -6.04 13.15 -1.85
CA ILE A 146 -4.76 13.48 -2.45
C ILE A 146 -3.68 12.66 -1.78
N TYR A 147 -2.75 12.13 -2.57
CA TYR A 147 -1.59 11.40 -2.05
C TYR A 147 -0.34 12.26 -2.09
N TYR A 148 0.58 11.97 -1.18
CA TYR A 148 1.91 12.53 -1.26
C TYR A 148 2.51 12.18 -2.62
N LYS A 149 2.87 13.21 -3.39
CA LYS A 149 3.63 13.07 -4.62
C LYS A 149 5.09 13.27 -4.23
N PRO A 150 5.93 12.22 -4.24
CA PRO A 150 7.36 12.40 -4.07
C PRO A 150 7.82 13.45 -5.08
N ARG A 151 8.63 14.41 -4.65
CA ARG A 151 9.34 15.27 -5.61
C ARG A 151 10.24 14.33 -6.41
N LEU A 152 9.78 13.93 -7.60
CA LEU A 152 10.60 13.24 -8.57
C LEU A 152 11.64 14.27 -9.00
N PHE A 153 12.82 14.20 -8.40
CA PHE A 153 14.03 14.79 -8.97
C PHE A 153 14.36 13.98 -10.22
N ASP A 154 13.63 14.21 -11.30
CA ASP A 154 14.10 13.77 -12.60
C ASP A 154 15.23 14.73 -12.98
N LEU A 155 16.47 14.29 -12.80
CA LEU A 155 17.64 14.95 -13.39
C LEU A 155 17.64 14.67 -14.89
N THR A 156 16.57 15.01 -15.60
CA THR A 156 16.64 15.19 -17.04
C THR A 156 17.43 16.46 -17.26
N LYS A 157 18.75 16.31 -17.40
CA LYS A 157 19.53 17.31 -18.11
C LYS A 157 18.92 17.42 -19.50
N ASN A 158 18.50 18.62 -19.87
CA ASN A 158 18.14 18.89 -21.26
C ASN A 158 19.36 18.66 -22.17
N GLU A 159 19.16 18.70 -23.49
CA GLU A 159 20.20 18.53 -24.50
C GLU A 159 21.41 19.48 -24.36
N TYR A 160 21.30 20.50 -23.50
CA TYR A 160 22.35 21.46 -23.15
C TYR A 160 23.01 21.23 -21.78
N GLY A 161 22.69 20.12 -21.08
CA GLY A 161 23.31 19.80 -19.79
C GLY A 161 22.75 20.56 -18.58
N THR A 162 21.68 21.34 -18.77
CA THR A 162 21.02 22.15 -17.73
C THR A 162 19.91 21.33 -17.08
N VAL A 163 19.79 21.39 -15.75
CA VAL A 163 18.66 20.77 -15.03
C VAL A 163 17.41 21.58 -15.32
N ASP A 164 16.55 21.07 -16.21
CA ASP A 164 15.23 21.66 -16.43
C ASP A 164 14.31 21.25 -15.28
N TRP A 165 13.83 22.22 -14.51
CA TRP A 165 12.85 22.02 -13.43
C TRP A 165 11.43 21.80 -13.97
N ASP A 166 11.30 21.24 -15.18
CA ASP A 166 10.03 21.17 -15.87
C ASP A 166 9.08 20.16 -15.19
N TRP A 167 8.22 20.70 -14.34
CA TRP A 167 7.09 20.03 -13.70
C TRP A 167 6.12 19.38 -14.71
N THR A 168 6.21 19.72 -16.00
CA THR A 168 5.31 19.25 -17.05
C THR A 168 5.90 18.17 -17.97
N ALA A 169 7.20 17.87 -17.89
CA ALA A 169 7.88 17.00 -18.87
C ALA A 169 7.84 15.49 -18.57
N ASN A 170 7.16 15.02 -17.51
CA ASN A 170 6.97 13.58 -17.30
C ASN A 170 5.52 13.13 -17.58
N PRO A 171 5.14 12.92 -18.85
CA PRO A 171 3.76 12.67 -19.26
C PRO A 171 3.17 11.34 -18.74
N LEU A 172 3.91 10.52 -18.00
CA LEU A 172 3.40 9.24 -17.47
C LEU A 172 2.85 9.33 -16.04
N PHE A 173 3.12 10.40 -15.27
CA PHE A 173 2.91 10.33 -13.80
C PHE A 173 2.27 11.55 -13.12
N VAL A 174 1.88 12.60 -13.83
CA VAL A 174 1.38 13.83 -13.18
C VAL A 174 -0.02 13.67 -12.55
N ASN A 175 -0.82 12.66 -12.95
CA ASN A 175 -2.25 12.60 -12.62
C ASN A 175 -2.76 11.34 -11.90
N LEU A 176 -1.89 10.44 -11.42
CA LEU A 176 -2.38 9.31 -10.63
C LEU A 176 -2.59 9.72 -9.17
N GLU A 177 -3.85 10.00 -8.81
CA GLU A 177 -4.39 10.11 -7.43
C GLU A 177 -4.34 8.78 -6.67
N TRP A 178 -3.24 8.05 -6.81
CA TRP A 178 -3.11 6.69 -6.33
C TRP A 178 -2.05 6.59 -5.24
N PRO A 179 -2.28 5.75 -4.22
CA PRO A 179 -1.30 5.49 -3.18
C PRO A 179 -0.02 4.88 -3.78
N ARG A 180 1.13 5.41 -3.36
CA ARG A 180 2.46 4.95 -3.79
C ARG A 180 3.41 4.84 -2.61
N PRO A 181 4.41 3.94 -2.68
CA PRO A 181 5.48 3.91 -1.70
C PRO A 181 6.27 5.23 -1.71
N VAL A 182 6.55 5.75 -0.51
CA VAL A 182 7.33 6.96 -0.27
C VAL A 182 8.50 6.59 0.63
N LYS A 183 9.68 7.13 0.32
CA LYS A 183 10.89 6.99 1.13
C LYS A 183 10.82 8.00 2.28
N VAL A 184 10.84 7.50 3.52
CA VAL A 184 10.73 8.28 4.76
C VAL A 184 12.03 8.18 5.54
N LYS A 185 12.53 9.31 6.02
CA LYS A 185 13.79 9.39 6.77
C LYS A 185 13.59 9.03 8.23
N VAL A 186 14.30 8.01 8.68
CA VAL A 186 14.23 7.50 10.06
C VAL A 186 15.60 7.46 10.71
N SER A 187 15.62 7.39 12.03
CA SER A 187 16.81 7.10 12.83
C SER A 187 16.52 5.99 13.84
N LYS A 188 17.58 5.43 14.41
CA LYS A 188 17.47 4.39 15.44
C LYS A 188 16.98 5.01 16.75
N GLY A 189 15.97 4.39 17.36
CA GLY A 189 15.52 4.75 18.69
C GLY A 189 16.39 4.16 19.81
N ALA A 190 15.96 4.35 21.05
CA ALA A 190 16.67 3.84 22.24
C ALA A 190 16.76 2.31 22.29
N ARG A 191 15.79 1.61 21.70
CA ARG A 191 15.78 0.15 21.59
C ARG A 191 15.92 -0.29 20.13
N ALA A 192 16.38 -1.52 19.93
CA ALA A 192 16.59 -2.08 18.59
C ALA A 192 15.30 -2.22 17.76
N ASP A 193 14.14 -2.29 18.41
CA ASP A 193 12.82 -2.39 17.80
C ASP A 193 12.12 -1.02 17.62
N ILE A 194 12.80 0.08 17.91
CA ILE A 194 12.24 1.43 17.82
C ILE A 194 12.96 2.21 16.72
N LEU A 195 12.18 2.85 15.86
CA LEU A 195 12.65 3.85 14.90
C LEU A 195 12.04 5.21 15.24
N ILE A 196 12.75 6.29 14.94
CA ILE A 196 12.27 7.67 15.14
C ILE A 196 12.16 8.32 13.77
N ILE A 197 11.00 8.91 13.47
CA ILE A 197 10.82 9.68 12.23
C ILE A 197 11.52 11.02 12.42
N THR A 198 12.48 11.32 11.54
CA THR A 198 13.35 12.49 11.71
C THR A 198 12.88 13.73 10.95
N ASN A 199 12.05 13.55 9.93
CA ASN A 199 11.51 14.66 9.15
C ASN A 199 10.10 15.04 9.65
N ASN A 200 9.94 16.31 10.05
CA ASN A 200 8.68 16.84 10.57
C ASN A 200 7.53 16.78 9.53
N GLU A 201 7.84 16.86 8.24
CA GLU A 201 6.83 16.79 7.16
C GLU A 201 6.32 15.35 6.94
N GLU A 202 7.14 14.35 7.30
CA GLU A 202 6.85 12.93 7.08
C GLU A 202 6.27 12.24 8.31
N LEU A 203 6.12 12.99 9.42
CA LEU A 203 5.63 12.44 10.67
C LEU A 203 4.34 11.66 10.44
N THR A 204 3.40 12.17 9.66
CA THR A 204 2.07 11.57 9.49
C THR A 204 2.06 10.36 8.55
N PHE A 205 3.17 10.05 7.87
CA PHE A 205 3.20 9.03 6.81
C PHE A 205 3.19 7.61 7.36
N ILE A 206 3.70 7.41 8.57
CA ILE A 206 3.74 6.11 9.24
C ILE A 206 2.86 6.16 10.47
N ASN A 207 1.89 5.25 10.57
CA ASN A 207 1.06 5.08 11.76
C ASN A 207 1.02 3.60 12.19
N ASP A 208 0.27 3.31 13.24
CA ASP A 208 0.06 1.95 13.76
C ASP A 208 -0.34 1.00 12.65
N GLY A 209 0.10 -0.25 12.71
CA GLY A 209 -0.28 -1.31 11.79
C GLY A 209 0.08 -1.09 10.32
N TYR A 210 0.94 -0.12 9.98
CA TYR A 210 1.54 0.00 8.66
C TYR A 210 2.62 -1.07 8.44
N THR A 211 2.88 -1.38 7.17
CA THR A 211 4.04 -2.19 6.77
C THR A 211 5.10 -1.24 6.22
N VAL A 212 6.30 -1.31 6.79
CA VAL A 212 7.46 -0.54 6.35
C VAL A 212 8.52 -1.48 5.78
N LEU A 213 9.28 -1.01 4.79
CA LEU A 213 10.33 -1.77 4.14
C LEU A 213 11.66 -1.06 4.35
N ASP A 214 12.67 -1.76 4.85
CA ASP A 214 14.03 -1.23 4.97
C ASP A 214 14.62 -0.94 3.59
N ASN A 215 15.09 0.29 3.35
CA ASN A 215 15.72 0.69 2.09
C ASN A 215 16.98 -0.14 1.78
N THR A 216 17.74 -0.54 2.81
CA THR A 216 19.03 -1.19 2.61
C THR A 216 18.88 -2.69 2.46
N THR A 217 18.12 -3.35 3.34
CA THR A 217 17.99 -4.82 3.33
C THR A 217 16.74 -5.33 2.64
N GLY A 218 15.76 -4.48 2.31
CA GLY A 218 14.47 -4.92 1.79
C GLY A 218 13.72 -5.85 2.75
N LYS A 219 14.04 -5.84 4.05
CA LYS A 219 13.26 -6.53 5.07
C LYS A 219 11.98 -5.74 5.35
N MET A 220 10.85 -6.43 5.34
CA MET A 220 9.58 -5.86 5.78
C MET A 220 9.50 -5.86 7.29
N TYR A 221 8.86 -4.86 7.87
CA TYR A 221 8.52 -4.79 9.29
C TYR A 221 7.09 -4.29 9.43
N ARG A 222 6.42 -4.70 10.50
CA ARG A 222 5.09 -4.20 10.84
C ARG A 222 5.23 -3.21 11.99
N VAL A 223 4.64 -2.03 11.83
CA VAL A 223 4.52 -1.06 12.90
C VAL A 223 3.44 -1.54 13.85
N LEU A 224 3.79 -1.78 15.11
CA LEU A 224 2.84 -2.18 16.14
C LEU A 224 2.13 -0.95 16.71
N GLU A 225 2.91 0.07 17.03
CA GLU A 225 2.47 1.25 17.75
C GLU A 225 3.31 2.46 17.36
N ARG A 226 2.67 3.61 17.28
CA ARG A 226 3.27 4.93 17.16
C ARG A 226 3.10 5.66 18.49
N ARG A 227 4.20 6.21 18.97
CA ARG A 227 4.26 7.01 20.20
C ARG A 227 4.25 8.51 19.89
N GLU A 228 3.99 9.29 20.93
CA GLU A 228 3.90 10.76 20.87
C GLU A 228 5.26 11.44 20.55
N ASP A 229 6.37 10.75 20.81
CA ASP A 229 7.75 11.21 20.56
C ASP A 229 8.23 10.94 19.12
N ASN A 230 7.30 10.74 18.17
CA ASN A 230 7.57 10.34 16.78
C ASN A 230 8.29 8.98 16.66
N ALA A 231 8.34 8.21 17.73
CA ALA A 231 8.87 6.87 17.71
C ALA A 231 7.81 5.88 17.21
N ILE A 232 8.26 4.93 16.40
CA ILE A 232 7.46 3.79 15.95
C ILE A 232 8.08 2.51 16.48
N VAL A 233 7.24 1.64 17.04
CA VAL A 233 7.61 0.33 17.56
C VAL A 233 7.36 -0.71 16.48
N LEU A 234 8.38 -1.50 16.18
CA LEU A 234 8.33 -2.56 15.19
C LEU A 234 7.94 -3.91 15.81
N ASP A 235 7.48 -4.83 14.97
CA ASP A 235 7.16 -6.22 15.35
C ASP A 235 8.39 -7.03 15.80
N ARG A 236 9.58 -6.59 15.39
CA ARG A 236 10.85 -7.27 15.68
C ARG A 236 12.02 -6.27 15.69
N PRO A 237 13.16 -6.64 16.31
CA PRO A 237 14.36 -5.81 16.28
C PRO A 237 14.82 -5.51 14.85
N TRP A 238 15.29 -4.28 14.65
CA TRP A 238 15.86 -3.81 13.40
C TRP A 238 17.12 -4.62 13.04
N GLY A 239 17.03 -5.37 11.95
CA GLY A 239 17.97 -6.44 11.64
C GLY A 239 19.02 -6.10 10.59
N SER A 240 19.29 -4.82 10.30
CA SER A 240 20.31 -4.45 9.30
C SER A 240 21.70 -4.19 9.89
N GLY A 241 21.85 -4.12 11.22
CA GLY A 241 23.15 -3.88 11.90
C GLY A 241 23.72 -2.47 11.70
N SER A 242 23.33 -1.78 10.62
CA SER A 242 23.61 -0.37 10.36
C SER A 242 22.52 0.53 10.96
N ASN A 243 22.82 1.82 11.09
CA ASN A 243 21.80 2.79 11.43
C ASN A 243 20.75 2.85 10.30
N PRO A 244 19.45 2.74 10.64
CA PRO A 244 18.38 2.95 9.67
C PRO A 244 18.45 4.41 9.21
N GLU A 245 18.44 4.62 7.90
CA GLU A 245 18.44 5.95 7.30
C GLU A 245 17.09 6.23 6.63
N TYR A 246 16.58 5.25 5.90
CA TYR A 246 15.35 5.36 5.15
C TYR A 246 14.51 4.09 5.22
N VAL A 247 13.20 4.27 5.29
CA VAL A 247 12.20 3.20 5.14
C VAL A 247 11.19 3.58 4.06
N TRP A 248 10.65 2.59 3.37
CA TRP A 248 9.56 2.79 2.43
C TRP A 248 8.22 2.44 3.07
N VAL A 249 7.24 3.31 2.86
CA VAL A 249 5.87 3.12 3.35
C VAL A 249 4.88 3.65 2.31
N VAL A 250 3.69 3.06 2.22
CA VAL A 250 2.58 3.67 1.48
C VAL A 250 1.76 4.49 2.47
N PRO A 251 1.85 5.84 2.46
CA PRO A 251 1.15 6.67 3.44
C PRO A 251 -0.35 6.70 3.20
N ALA A 252 -1.11 7.09 4.22
CA ALA A 252 -2.50 7.48 4.07
C ALA A 252 -2.61 8.76 3.22
N PRO A 253 -3.79 9.03 2.63
CA PRO A 253 -4.00 10.26 1.89
C PRO A 253 -3.89 11.48 2.80
N ILE A 254 -3.50 12.61 2.21
CA ILE A 254 -3.32 13.88 2.88
C ILE A 254 -4.64 14.66 2.78
N GLY A 255 -5.15 15.15 3.91
CA GLY A 255 -6.33 16.00 3.93
C GLY A 255 -6.11 17.31 3.19
N GLY A 256 -7.11 17.76 2.41
CA GLY A 256 -7.01 18.96 1.56
C GLY A 256 -7.02 20.31 2.31
N THR A 257 -7.17 20.32 3.63
CA THR A 257 -7.26 21.54 4.45
C THR A 257 -6.40 21.43 5.71
N GLY A 258 -5.10 21.71 5.59
CA GLY A 258 -4.16 21.82 6.71
C GLY A 258 -2.77 21.20 6.46
N PRO A 259 -1.78 21.44 7.33
CA PRO A 259 -0.40 20.96 7.15
C PRO A 259 -0.33 19.44 7.16
N PHE A 260 -0.14 18.82 6.00
CA PHE A 260 0.22 17.40 5.76
C PHE A 260 -0.31 16.35 6.77
N ILE A 261 -1.56 16.46 7.21
CA ILE A 261 -2.15 15.45 8.12
C ILE A 261 -2.68 14.30 7.28
N ALA A 262 -2.12 13.10 7.50
CA ALA A 262 -2.65 11.88 6.92
C ALA A 262 -4.04 11.61 7.47
N GLN A 263 -5.05 11.62 6.60
CA GLN A 263 -6.46 11.44 6.94
C GLN A 263 -7.03 10.26 6.16
N GLY A 264 -7.75 9.38 6.85
CA GLY A 264 -8.52 8.30 6.21
C GLY A 264 -7.93 6.91 6.37
N ARG A 265 -8.58 5.96 5.70
CA ARG A 265 -8.29 4.52 5.84
C ARG A 265 -6.98 4.16 5.15
N ARG A 266 -6.20 3.25 5.73
CA ARG A 266 -4.95 2.73 5.15
C ARG A 266 -5.21 2.23 3.73
N PRO A 267 -4.53 2.79 2.72
CA PRO A 267 -4.76 2.40 1.33
C PRO A 267 -4.07 1.09 0.97
N CYS A 268 -2.93 0.79 1.59
CA CYS A 268 -2.20 -0.45 1.36
C CYS A 268 -2.97 -1.63 1.97
N ILE A 269 -3.31 -2.61 1.13
CA ILE A 269 -4.03 -3.82 1.51
C ILE A 269 -3.04 -4.89 1.93
N ALA A 270 -2.01 -5.10 1.11
CA ALA A 270 -1.02 -6.13 1.30
C ALA A 270 0.28 -5.77 0.59
N VAL A 271 1.37 -6.34 1.11
CA VAL A 271 2.71 -6.25 0.53
C VAL A 271 3.20 -7.66 0.27
N TYR A 272 3.63 -7.92 -0.96
CA TYR A 272 4.14 -9.22 -1.38
C TYR A 272 5.59 -9.06 -1.81
N GLN A 273 6.43 -10.05 -1.51
CA GLN A 273 7.84 -10.00 -1.85
C GLN A 273 8.23 -11.30 -2.54
N ARG A 274 8.97 -11.20 -3.64
CA ARG A 274 9.48 -12.34 -4.40
C ARG A 274 10.88 -12.05 -4.90
N VAL A 275 11.76 -13.05 -4.84
CA VAL A 275 13.05 -13.02 -5.52
C VAL A 275 12.87 -13.63 -6.90
N MET A 276 13.29 -12.90 -7.93
CA MET A 276 13.16 -13.29 -9.32
C MET A 276 14.51 -13.26 -10.01
N ARG A 277 14.61 -14.07 -11.06
CA ARG A 277 15.77 -14.06 -11.95
C ARG A 277 15.46 -13.21 -13.18
N PHE A 278 16.35 -12.28 -13.49
CA PHE A 278 16.37 -11.49 -14.70
C PHE A 278 17.47 -12.00 -15.64
#